data_AF-A0A812N6B2-F1
#
_entry.id   AF-A0A812N6B2-F1
#
_cell.length_a   1.000
_cell.length_b   1.000
_cell.length_c   1.000
_cell.angle_alpha   90.00
_cell.angle_beta   90.00
_cell.angle_gamma   90.00
#
_symmetry.space_group_name_H-M   'P 1'
#
loop_
_entity.id
_entity.type
_entity.pdbx_description
1 polymer ?
#
loop_
_entity_poly.entity_id
_entity_poly.type
_entity_poly.pdbx_seq_one_letter_code
_entity_poly.pdbx_strand_id
1 'polypeptide(L)'
;MSLSVTVTLLSGTQATISLPGDATVADLRQKAQRALQTPLGKLISTSGTLLGGSGTLTQCGVQNGDTITAVTQSVAVAASTGAFALIRADGSVVTWGCPDSGGDSSAVQDKLYDVMRIQAAGSGFAALREDGVVVSWGTLSGFSDSSSSSESDSDPNEVTIASIQDQLRDVREIQATKNAFAAIKEDGSVITWGALE
;
A
#
# COMPACT_ATOMS: atom_id res chain seq x y z
N MET A 1 -26.42 0.28 -23.82
CA MET A 1 -25.55 1.26 -24.53
C MET A 1 -24.11 0.97 -24.12
N SER A 2 -23.16 1.04 -25.05
CA SER A 2 -21.73 0.88 -24.77
C SER A 2 -21.09 2.22 -24.47
N LEU A 3 -20.22 2.26 -23.46
CA LEU A 3 -19.38 3.40 -23.11
C LEU A 3 -17.97 3.16 -23.64
N SER A 4 -17.45 4.10 -24.42
CA SER A 4 -16.07 4.10 -24.90
C SER A 4 -15.30 5.22 -24.20
N VAL A 5 -14.17 4.90 -23.60
CA VAL A 5 -13.37 5.81 -22.79
C VAL A 5 -11.90 5.64 -23.14
N THR A 6 -11.15 6.73 -23.26
CA THR A 6 -9.70 6.68 -23.51
C THR A 6 -8.98 6.73 -22.18
N VAL A 7 -8.21 5.70 -21.84
CA VAL A 7 -7.37 5.69 -20.65
C VAL A 7 -5.95 6.07 -21.04
N THR A 8 -5.38 7.09 -20.39
CA THR A 8 -4.04 7.63 -20.69
C THR A 8 -3.14 7.60 -19.46
N LEU A 9 -1.86 7.29 -19.66
CA LEU A 9 -0.80 7.39 -18.67
C LEU A 9 -0.07 8.71 -18.80
N LEU A 10 0.56 9.18 -17.71
CA LEU A 10 1.43 10.36 -17.73
C LEU A 10 2.64 10.20 -18.66
N SER A 11 3.01 8.97 -19.02
CA SER A 11 4.01 8.67 -20.05
C SER A 11 3.56 9.02 -21.47
N GLY A 12 2.28 9.36 -21.68
CA GLY A 12 1.66 9.59 -22.98
C GLY A 12 1.08 8.32 -23.63
N THR A 13 1.25 7.15 -23.00
CA THR A 13 0.66 5.89 -23.49
C THR A 13 -0.85 5.89 -23.26
N GLN A 14 -1.65 5.53 -24.27
CA GLN A 14 -3.10 5.52 -24.16
C GLN A 14 -3.74 4.28 -24.79
N ALA A 15 -4.90 3.89 -24.28
CA ALA A 15 -5.73 2.82 -24.81
C ALA A 15 -7.21 3.19 -24.75
N THR A 16 -7.93 2.94 -25.84
CA THR A 16 -9.38 3.13 -25.89
C THR A 16 -10.08 1.86 -25.43
N ILE A 17 -10.89 1.97 -24.39
CA ILE A 17 -11.58 0.85 -23.75
C ILE A 17 -13.08 0.99 -23.97
N SER A 18 -13.69 -0.06 -24.52
CA SER A 18 -15.13 -0.16 -24.69
C SER A 18 -15.73 -1.12 -23.65
N LEU A 19 -16.72 -0.63 -22.91
CA LEU A 19 -17.39 -1.30 -21.80
C LEU A 19 -18.92 -1.16 -21.94
N PRO A 20 -19.71 -2.06 -21.36
CA PRO A 20 -21.15 -1.85 -21.25
C PRO A 20 -21.44 -0.68 -20.27
N GLY A 21 -22.59 -0.02 -20.42
CA GLY A 21 -22.93 1.20 -19.66
C GLY A 21 -23.16 0.99 -18.16
N ASP A 22 -23.29 -0.25 -17.71
CA ASP A 22 -23.36 -0.69 -16.32
C ASP A 22 -22.00 -1.11 -15.75
N ALA A 23 -20.92 -1.03 -16.54
CA ALA A 23 -19.59 -1.38 -16.08
C ALA A 23 -19.13 -0.51 -14.91
N THR A 24 -18.38 -1.13 -14.03
CA THR A 24 -17.80 -0.50 -12.84
C THR A 24 -16.44 0.13 -13.13
N VAL A 25 -15.97 0.97 -12.21
CA VAL A 25 -14.60 1.49 -12.23
C VAL A 25 -13.58 0.34 -12.19
N ALA A 26 -13.89 -0.75 -11.48
CA ALA A 26 -13.03 -1.93 -11.41
C ALA A 26 -12.90 -2.64 -12.77
N ASP A 27 -13.99 -2.76 -13.53
CA ASP A 27 -13.99 -3.35 -14.88
C ASP A 27 -13.15 -2.51 -15.85
N LEU A 28 -13.31 -1.18 -15.79
CA LEU A 28 -12.48 -0.25 -16.57
C LEU A 28 -11.00 -0.42 -16.23
N ARG A 29 -10.65 -0.42 -14.94
CA ARG A 29 -9.29 -0.61 -14.48
C ARG A 29 -8.72 -1.94 -14.98
N GLN A 30 -9.45 -3.03 -14.83
CA GLN A 30 -9.00 -4.35 -15.25
C GLN A 30 -8.76 -4.43 -16.77
N LYS A 31 -9.68 -3.89 -17.60
CA LYS A 31 -9.49 -3.85 -19.06
C LYS A 31 -8.35 -2.93 -19.46
N ALA A 32 -8.24 -1.76 -18.85
CA ALA A 32 -7.18 -0.80 -19.13
C ALA A 32 -5.80 -1.37 -18.77
N GLN A 33 -5.66 -2.06 -17.63
CA GLN A 33 -4.42 -2.77 -17.27
C GLN A 33 -4.01 -3.79 -18.33
N ARG A 34 -4.96 -4.56 -18.87
CA ARG A 34 -4.68 -5.54 -19.94
C ARG A 34 -4.27 -4.86 -21.23
N ALA A 35 -4.91 -3.75 -21.59
CA ALA A 35 -4.63 -3.03 -22.83
C ALA A 35 -3.30 -2.26 -22.79
N LEU A 36 -2.99 -1.63 -21.64
CA LEU A 36 -1.77 -0.85 -21.42
C LEU A 36 -0.59 -1.71 -20.91
N GLN A 37 -0.83 -2.99 -20.59
CA GLN A 37 0.15 -3.91 -20.01
C GLN A 37 0.87 -3.34 -18.78
N THR A 38 0.19 -2.49 -18.02
CA THR A 38 0.76 -1.74 -16.90
C THR A 38 -0.20 -1.84 -15.71
N PRO A 39 0.28 -2.13 -14.49
CA PRO A 39 -0.56 -2.10 -13.30
C PRO A 39 -1.05 -0.67 -13.04
N LEU A 40 -2.37 -0.51 -12.94
CA LEU A 40 -3.03 0.78 -12.77
C LEU A 40 -3.64 0.86 -11.38
N GLY A 41 -3.40 1.94 -10.67
CA GLY A 41 -4.07 2.22 -9.41
C GLY A 41 -5.23 3.17 -9.58
N LYS A 42 -4.97 4.43 -9.28
CA LYS A 42 -5.97 5.50 -9.27
C LYS A 42 -6.35 5.88 -10.70
N LEU A 43 -7.64 6.03 -10.94
CA LEU A 43 -8.20 6.54 -12.19
C LEU A 43 -8.78 7.93 -11.93
N ILE A 44 -8.46 8.90 -12.78
CA ILE A 44 -8.81 10.30 -12.60
C ILE A 44 -9.55 10.77 -13.84
N SER A 45 -10.74 11.35 -13.66
CA SER A 45 -11.52 11.93 -14.74
C SER A 45 -10.86 13.22 -15.29
N THR A 46 -11.27 13.68 -16.47
CA THR A 46 -10.86 14.98 -17.04
C THR A 46 -11.16 16.16 -16.10
N SER A 47 -12.17 16.04 -15.25
CA SER A 47 -12.53 17.04 -14.23
C SER A 47 -11.59 17.04 -13.01
N GLY A 48 -10.60 16.15 -12.95
CA GLY A 48 -9.74 15.95 -11.78
C GLY A 48 -10.39 15.10 -10.68
N THR A 49 -11.61 14.59 -10.89
CA THR A 49 -12.28 13.74 -9.92
C THR A 49 -11.62 12.36 -9.87
N LEU A 50 -11.20 11.93 -8.68
CA LEU A 50 -10.75 10.56 -8.46
C LEU A 50 -11.94 9.60 -8.61
N LEU A 51 -11.83 8.69 -9.57
CA LEU A 51 -12.77 7.59 -9.77
C LEU A 51 -12.44 6.50 -8.75
N GLY A 52 -13.01 6.62 -7.56
CA GLY A 52 -12.92 5.63 -6.49
C GLY A 52 -14.29 5.01 -6.17
N GLY A 53 -14.30 3.72 -5.84
CA GLY A 53 -15.49 3.03 -5.30
C GLY A 53 -16.09 1.92 -6.18
N SER A 54 -17.07 1.22 -5.61
CA SER A 54 -17.81 0.11 -6.22
C SER A 54 -18.95 0.54 -7.17
N GLY A 55 -19.00 1.82 -7.54
CA GLY A 55 -20.04 2.38 -8.40
C GLY A 55 -19.83 2.12 -9.90
N THR A 56 -20.87 2.34 -10.69
CA THR A 56 -20.79 2.31 -12.15
C THR A 56 -20.06 3.55 -12.68
N LEU A 57 -19.43 3.44 -13.85
CA LEU A 57 -18.74 4.57 -14.49
C LEU A 57 -19.65 5.79 -14.67
N THR A 58 -20.92 5.53 -15.02
CA THR A 58 -21.96 6.56 -15.18
C THR A 58 -22.33 7.26 -13.88
N GLN A 59 -22.35 6.54 -12.74
CA GLN A 59 -22.55 7.13 -11.41
C GLN A 59 -21.39 8.02 -10.99
N CYS A 60 -20.17 7.70 -11.44
CA CYS A 60 -18.98 8.53 -11.23
C CYS A 60 -18.90 9.71 -12.22
N GLY A 61 -19.92 9.91 -13.06
CA GLY A 61 -19.98 11.02 -14.03
C GLY A 61 -19.16 10.82 -15.30
N VAL A 62 -18.66 9.61 -15.56
CA VAL A 62 -17.90 9.28 -16.78
C VAL A 62 -18.85 9.17 -17.97
N GLN A 63 -18.53 9.89 -19.04
CA GLN A 63 -19.29 9.96 -20.28
C GLN A 63 -18.56 9.26 -21.44
N ASN A 64 -19.31 9.00 -22.52
CA ASN A 64 -18.76 8.39 -23.72
C ASN A 64 -17.83 9.37 -24.43
N GLY A 65 -16.59 8.96 -24.68
CA GLY A 65 -15.54 9.80 -25.27
C GLY A 65 -14.66 10.49 -24.22
N ASP A 66 -14.91 10.30 -22.93
CA ASP A 66 -14.06 10.87 -21.89
C ASP A 66 -12.63 10.33 -21.96
N THR A 67 -11.70 11.16 -21.50
CA THR A 67 -10.31 10.77 -21.27
C THR A 67 -10.06 10.61 -19.78
N ILE A 68 -9.64 9.43 -19.35
CA ILE A 68 -9.34 9.12 -17.97
C ILE A 68 -7.83 8.98 -17.83
N THR A 69 -7.24 9.78 -16.94
CA THR A 69 -5.84 9.64 -16.58
C THR A 69 -5.70 8.52 -15.56
N ALA A 70 -4.88 7.52 -15.89
CA ALA A 70 -4.53 6.44 -14.97
C ALA A 70 -3.16 6.68 -14.35
N VAL A 71 -3.10 6.53 -13.04
CA VAL A 71 -1.85 6.53 -12.26
C VAL A 71 -1.40 5.08 -12.15
N THR A 72 -0.13 4.82 -12.44
CA THR A 72 0.44 3.48 -12.29
C THR A 72 0.65 3.18 -10.81
N GLN A 73 0.35 1.95 -10.40
CA GLN A 73 0.59 1.48 -9.03
C GLN A 73 1.57 0.32 -9.04
N SER A 74 2.50 0.31 -8.09
CA SER A 74 3.37 -0.85 -7.88
C SER A 74 2.61 -1.96 -7.18
N VAL A 75 2.38 -3.07 -7.88
CA VAL A 75 1.95 -4.34 -7.28
C VAL A 75 3.22 -5.08 -6.87
N ALA A 76 3.38 -5.35 -5.57
CA ALA A 76 4.55 -6.02 -5.03
C ALA A 76 4.14 -7.00 -3.94
N VAL A 77 4.87 -8.11 -3.85
CA VAL A 77 4.77 -9.07 -2.76
C VAL A 77 6.05 -9.01 -1.94
N ALA A 78 5.92 -9.00 -0.62
CA ALA A 78 7.01 -9.15 0.33
C ALA A 78 6.80 -10.44 1.14
N ALA A 79 7.89 -11.12 1.49
CA ALA A 79 7.86 -12.36 2.26
C ALA A 79 8.70 -12.21 3.53
N SER A 80 8.10 -12.53 4.67
CA SER A 80 8.80 -12.71 5.94
C SER A 80 9.23 -14.18 6.12
N THR A 81 9.77 -14.54 7.28
CA THR A 81 10.12 -15.94 7.60
C THR A 81 8.94 -16.92 7.54
N GLY A 82 7.70 -16.44 7.71
CA GLY A 82 6.50 -17.29 7.79
C GLY A 82 5.22 -16.70 7.21
N ALA A 83 5.27 -15.51 6.61
CA ALA A 83 4.10 -14.82 6.07
C ALA A 83 4.43 -14.03 4.80
N PHE A 84 3.36 -13.54 4.15
CA PHE A 84 3.44 -12.73 2.95
C PHE A 84 2.53 -11.51 3.07
N ALA A 85 2.91 -10.44 2.38
CA ALA A 85 2.12 -9.24 2.21
C ALA A 85 2.10 -8.82 0.74
N LEU A 86 0.94 -8.47 0.21
CA LEU A 86 0.73 -8.05 -1.17
C LEU A 86 0.14 -6.65 -1.23
N ILE A 87 0.78 -5.76 -1.98
CA ILE A 87 0.19 -4.50 -2.45
C ILE A 87 -0.72 -4.82 -3.63
N ARG A 88 -2.00 -4.51 -3.50
CA ARG A 88 -2.96 -4.61 -4.60
C ARG A 88 -2.87 -3.39 -5.50
N ALA A 89 -3.42 -3.51 -6.70
CA ALA A 89 -3.47 -2.42 -7.66
C ALA A 89 -4.18 -1.16 -7.11
N ASP A 90 -5.15 -1.32 -6.20
CA ASP A 90 -5.80 -0.18 -5.53
C ASP A 90 -4.97 0.47 -4.40
N GLY A 91 -3.75 0.01 -4.15
CA GLY A 91 -2.90 0.47 -3.04
C GLY A 91 -3.27 -0.10 -1.68
N SER A 92 -4.28 -0.96 -1.58
CA SER A 92 -4.57 -1.69 -0.34
C SER A 92 -3.62 -2.88 -0.16
N VAL A 93 -3.47 -3.35 1.08
CA VAL A 93 -2.61 -4.48 1.41
C VAL A 93 -3.43 -5.68 1.88
N VAL A 94 -2.98 -6.87 1.49
CA VAL A 94 -3.46 -8.15 2.02
C VAL A 94 -2.29 -8.92 2.59
N THR A 95 -2.48 -9.53 3.75
CA THR A 95 -1.51 -10.44 4.37
C THR A 95 -2.07 -11.85 4.47
N TRP A 96 -1.17 -12.84 4.47
CA TRP A 96 -1.49 -14.25 4.74
C TRP A 96 -0.27 -15.01 5.28
N GLY A 97 -0.51 -16.14 5.93
CA GLY A 97 0.54 -16.97 6.53
C GLY A 97 0.49 -16.95 8.06
N CYS A 98 1.62 -17.21 8.71
CA CYS A 98 1.72 -17.26 10.17
C CYS A 98 1.38 -15.90 10.81
N PRO A 99 0.36 -15.81 11.69
CA PRO A 99 -0.01 -14.57 12.37
C PRO A 99 1.18 -13.91 13.09
N ASP A 100 1.95 -14.71 13.84
CA ASP A 100 3.12 -14.25 14.61
C ASP A 100 4.28 -13.74 13.74
N SER A 101 4.25 -14.04 12.43
CA SER A 101 5.23 -13.56 11.45
C SER A 101 4.70 -12.42 10.58
N GLY A 102 3.65 -11.73 11.02
CA GLY A 102 3.02 -10.62 10.31
C GLY A 102 1.95 -11.03 9.29
N GLY A 103 1.48 -12.28 9.36
CA GLY A 103 0.37 -12.78 8.55
C GLY A 103 -0.98 -12.17 8.93
N ASP A 104 -1.11 -11.68 10.17
CA ASP A 104 -2.25 -10.90 10.64
C ASP A 104 -1.89 -9.41 10.65
N SER A 105 -2.57 -8.62 9.83
CA SER A 105 -2.45 -7.16 9.75
C SER A 105 -3.70 -6.43 10.24
N SER A 106 -4.65 -7.14 10.88
CA SER A 106 -5.95 -6.60 11.30
C SER A 106 -5.83 -5.34 12.19
N ALA A 107 -4.82 -5.28 13.05
CA ALA A 107 -4.55 -4.15 13.94
C ALA A 107 -4.14 -2.85 13.22
N VAL A 108 -3.69 -2.94 11.96
CA VAL A 108 -3.25 -1.78 11.17
C VAL A 108 -3.95 -1.69 9.80
N GLN A 109 -4.93 -2.55 9.54
CA GLN A 109 -5.57 -2.70 8.24
C GLN A 109 -6.22 -1.39 7.75
N ASP A 110 -6.74 -0.59 8.68
CA ASP A 110 -7.32 0.74 8.44
C ASP A 110 -6.28 1.77 7.96
N LYS A 111 -4.99 1.54 8.23
CA LYS A 111 -3.87 2.38 7.82
C LYS A 111 -3.20 1.93 6.53
N LEU A 112 -3.50 0.72 6.05
CA LEU A 112 -2.90 0.09 4.86
C LEU A 112 -3.66 0.42 3.57
N TYR A 113 -3.69 1.70 3.24
CA TYR A 113 -4.23 2.24 1.98
C TYR A 113 -3.18 3.12 1.30
N ASP A 114 -3.31 3.29 -0.02
CA ASP A 114 -2.35 4.05 -0.84
C ASP A 114 -0.88 3.63 -0.60
N VAL A 115 -0.66 2.32 -0.36
CA VAL A 115 0.66 1.76 -0.12
C VAL A 115 1.42 1.63 -1.44
N MET A 116 2.63 2.18 -1.49
CA MET A 116 3.52 2.18 -2.64
C MET A 116 4.59 1.08 -2.57
N ARG A 117 5.05 0.75 -1.37
CA ARG A 117 6.13 -0.20 -1.13
C ARG A 117 5.90 -0.97 0.16
N ILE A 118 6.26 -2.25 0.18
CA ILE A 118 6.33 -3.07 1.39
C ILE A 118 7.71 -3.69 1.45
N GLN A 119 8.30 -3.68 2.65
CA GLN A 119 9.51 -4.43 2.99
C GLN A 119 9.21 -5.41 4.12
N ALA A 120 9.92 -6.53 4.12
CA ALA A 120 9.88 -7.51 5.19
C ALA A 120 11.25 -7.60 5.88
N ALA A 121 11.24 -7.75 7.20
CA ALA A 121 12.43 -8.04 8.00
C ALA A 121 12.04 -9.02 9.11
N GLY A 122 12.69 -10.18 9.16
CA GLY A 122 12.44 -11.21 10.15
C GLY A 122 11.00 -11.68 10.10
N SER A 123 10.26 -11.37 11.16
CA SER A 123 8.84 -11.68 11.36
C SER A 123 7.93 -10.44 11.29
N GLY A 124 8.45 -9.30 10.80
CA GLY A 124 7.72 -8.04 10.64
C GLY A 124 7.74 -7.49 9.21
N PHE A 125 6.84 -6.54 8.96
CA PHE A 125 6.71 -5.81 7.71
C PHE A 125 6.66 -4.29 7.96
N ALA A 126 7.04 -3.52 6.94
CA ALA A 126 6.89 -2.08 6.89
C ALA A 126 6.35 -1.65 5.52
N ALA A 127 5.23 -0.93 5.51
CA ALA A 127 4.58 -0.39 4.33
C ALA A 127 4.80 1.13 4.25
N LEU A 128 5.28 1.61 3.10
CA LEU A 128 5.36 3.04 2.79
C LEU A 128 4.14 3.48 1.99
N ARG A 129 3.46 4.51 2.46
CA ARG A 129 2.33 5.13 1.77
C ARG A 129 2.76 6.27 0.85
N GLU A 130 1.86 6.63 -0.07
CA GLU A 130 2.03 7.76 -0.99
C GLU A 130 2.26 9.09 -0.26
N ASP A 131 1.72 9.26 0.94
CA ASP A 131 1.88 10.48 1.75
C ASP A 131 3.13 10.47 2.65
N GLY A 132 4.05 9.53 2.44
CA GLY A 132 5.30 9.45 3.18
C GLY A 132 5.17 8.89 4.59
N VAL A 133 4.00 8.37 4.97
CA VAL A 133 3.80 7.67 6.25
C VAL A 133 4.24 6.22 6.11
N VAL A 134 5.02 5.71 7.07
CA VAL A 134 5.34 4.27 7.17
C VAL A 134 4.44 3.62 8.21
N VAL A 135 3.86 2.47 7.87
CA VAL A 135 3.07 1.63 8.78
C VAL A 135 3.80 0.30 8.95
N SER A 136 4.11 -0.09 10.18
CA SER A 136 4.75 -1.37 10.47
C SER A 136 3.87 -2.30 11.29
N TRP A 137 4.00 -3.62 11.08
CA TRP A 137 3.29 -4.66 11.82
C TRP A 137 4.08 -5.98 11.86
N GLY A 138 3.60 -6.93 12.66
CA GLY A 138 4.27 -8.21 12.93
C GLY A 138 5.30 -8.10 14.05
N THR A 139 5.78 -9.26 14.51
CA THR A 139 6.69 -9.35 15.65
C THR A 139 8.13 -9.19 15.17
N LEU A 140 8.76 -8.05 15.46
CA LEU A 140 10.21 -7.98 15.43
C LEU A 140 10.72 -8.60 16.73
N SER A 141 11.66 -9.54 16.67
CA SER A 141 12.12 -10.33 17.83
C SER A 141 12.75 -9.52 18.99
N GLY A 142 12.81 -8.18 18.89
CA GLY A 142 13.14 -7.26 20.00
C GLY A 142 12.02 -6.28 20.38
N PHE A 143 10.83 -6.43 19.82
CA PHE A 143 9.60 -5.65 20.07
C PHE A 143 8.40 -6.58 20.31
N SER A 144 8.68 -7.85 20.65
CA SER A 144 7.65 -8.76 21.16
C SER A 144 7.10 -8.12 22.42
N ASP A 145 5.90 -7.59 22.32
CA ASP A 145 5.06 -7.30 23.47
C ASP A 145 5.18 -8.46 24.45
N SER A 146 5.67 -8.16 25.64
CA SER A 146 5.68 -9.07 26.77
C SER A 146 4.26 -9.24 27.32
N SER A 147 3.26 -9.54 26.47
CA SER A 147 1.90 -9.83 26.94
C SER A 147 1.69 -11.31 27.30
N SER A 148 2.78 -12.05 27.54
CA SER A 148 2.73 -13.33 28.26
C SER A 148 3.82 -13.48 29.33
N SER A 149 4.15 -12.41 30.04
CA SER A 149 4.74 -12.54 31.37
C SER A 149 4.27 -11.42 32.28
N SER A 150 3.60 -11.82 33.35
CA SER A 150 3.18 -11.06 34.52
C SER A 150 4.05 -9.86 34.87
N GLU A 151 3.35 -8.79 35.28
CA GLU A 151 3.83 -7.55 35.89
C GLU A 151 5.22 -7.60 36.54
N SER A 152 6.13 -6.75 36.05
CA SER A 152 6.98 -5.82 36.80
C SER A 152 8.23 -5.52 35.97
N ASP A 153 8.54 -4.24 35.79
CA ASP A 153 9.74 -3.69 35.12
C ASP A 153 9.67 -3.53 33.59
N SER A 154 8.66 -2.78 33.11
CA SER A 154 8.75 -2.14 31.80
C SER A 154 9.77 -0.99 31.86
N ASP A 155 10.88 -1.13 31.15
CA ASP A 155 11.93 -0.11 31.06
C ASP A 155 11.36 1.16 30.41
N PRO A 156 11.41 2.35 31.02
CA PRO A 156 10.80 3.57 30.48
C PRO A 156 11.45 4.08 29.18
N ASN A 157 12.57 3.46 28.75
CA ASN A 157 13.25 3.71 27.49
C ASN A 157 12.91 2.69 26.39
N GLU A 158 11.95 1.78 26.60
CA GLU A 158 11.50 0.86 25.57
C GLU A 158 10.80 1.63 24.44
N VAL A 159 11.51 1.77 23.31
CA VAL A 159 10.96 2.33 22.07
C VAL A 159 10.00 1.29 21.52
N THR A 160 8.69 1.52 21.56
CA THR A 160 7.68 0.63 20.98
C THR A 160 7.41 0.98 19.51
N ILE A 161 6.85 0.05 18.73
CA ILE A 161 6.39 0.31 17.35
C ILE A 161 5.41 1.51 17.34
N ALA A 162 4.58 1.65 18.38
CA ALA A 162 3.67 2.78 18.53
C ALA A 162 4.42 4.12 18.69
N SER A 163 5.53 4.15 19.45
CA SER A 163 6.30 5.37 19.70
C SER A 163 7.10 5.89 18.49
N ILE A 164 7.49 5.01 17.57
CA ILE A 164 8.17 5.39 16.32
C ILE A 164 7.18 5.73 15.20
N GLN A 165 5.97 5.19 15.25
CA GLN A 165 4.94 5.40 14.23
C GLN A 165 4.66 6.89 14.00
N ASP A 166 4.69 7.70 15.06
CA ASP A 166 4.50 9.15 14.96
C ASP A 166 5.67 9.88 14.29
N GLN A 167 6.88 9.30 14.33
CA GLN A 167 8.10 9.88 13.73
C GLN A 167 8.30 9.44 12.27
N LEU A 168 7.65 8.37 11.84
CA LEU A 168 7.76 7.82 10.48
C LEU A 168 6.83 8.54 9.49
N ARG A 169 7.07 9.85 9.33
CA ARG A 169 6.44 10.72 8.33
C ARG A 169 7.49 11.33 7.42
N ASP A 170 7.05 11.80 6.25
CA ASP A 170 7.93 12.34 5.22
C ASP A 170 9.04 11.36 4.81
N VAL A 171 8.72 10.07 4.79
CA VAL A 171 9.63 8.99 4.40
C VAL A 171 9.57 8.80 2.90
N ARG A 172 10.74 8.78 2.26
CA ARG A 172 10.87 8.52 0.82
C ARG A 172 11.17 7.05 0.53
N GLU A 173 11.90 6.40 1.43
CA GLU A 173 12.40 5.04 1.20
C GLU A 173 12.51 4.24 2.49
N ILE A 174 12.18 2.95 2.39
CA ILE A 174 12.41 1.95 3.44
C ILE A 174 13.42 0.92 2.94
N GLN A 175 14.44 0.69 3.76
CA GLN A 175 15.39 -0.40 3.63
C GLN A 175 15.21 -1.38 4.79
N ALA A 176 15.52 -2.65 4.55
CA ALA A 176 15.37 -3.72 5.52
C ALA A 176 16.63 -4.58 5.58
N THR A 177 16.99 -5.00 6.79
CA THR A 177 17.98 -6.06 7.05
C THR A 177 17.25 -7.33 7.45
N LYS A 178 17.99 -8.32 7.95
CA LYS A 178 17.38 -9.54 8.49
C LYS A 178 16.37 -9.24 9.61
N ASN A 179 16.65 -8.28 10.51
CA ASN A 179 15.85 -8.06 11.73
C ASN A 179 15.50 -6.57 11.99
N ALA A 180 15.92 -5.65 11.13
CA ALA A 180 15.73 -4.22 11.33
C ALA A 180 15.33 -3.50 10.05
N PHE A 181 14.78 -2.30 10.22
CA PHE A 181 14.37 -1.40 9.16
C PHE A 181 15.08 -0.05 9.31
N ALA A 182 15.22 0.64 8.19
CA ALA A 182 15.66 2.03 8.12
C ALA A 182 14.72 2.80 7.19
N ALA A 183 14.15 3.90 7.68
CA ALA A 183 13.40 4.86 6.90
C ALA A 183 14.30 6.05 6.58
N ILE A 184 14.41 6.38 5.30
CA ILE A 184 15.12 7.56 4.81
C ILE A 184 14.06 8.62 4.52
N LYS A 185 14.13 9.74 5.24
CA LYS A 185 13.21 10.87 5.10
C LYS A 185 13.57 11.75 3.91
N GLU A 186 12.63 12.58 3.47
CA GLU A 186 12.81 13.56 2.39
C GLU A 186 13.90 14.60 2.72
N ASP A 187 14.08 14.91 4.01
CA ASP A 187 15.15 15.79 4.52
C ASP A 187 16.54 15.10 4.57
N GLY A 188 16.63 13.82 4.21
CA GLY A 188 17.84 13.01 4.23
C GLY A 188 18.18 12.39 5.59
N SER A 189 17.40 12.67 6.64
CA SER A 189 17.57 12.01 7.94
C SER A 189 17.12 10.55 7.89
N VAL A 190 17.65 9.73 8.80
CA VAL A 190 17.36 8.28 8.84
C VAL A 190 16.83 7.90 10.21
N ILE A 191 15.70 7.20 10.23
CA ILE A 191 15.12 6.60 11.43
C ILE A 191 15.27 5.08 11.30
N THR A 192 15.86 4.43 12.30
CA THR A 192 16.01 2.98 12.33
C THR A 192 15.18 2.37 13.46
N TRP A 193 14.57 1.22 13.20
CA TRP A 193 13.85 0.44 14.20
C TRP A 193 13.98 -1.06 13.94
N GLY A 194 13.66 -1.88 14.94
CA GLY A 194 13.96 -3.31 14.92
C GLY A 194 15.19 -3.67 15.76
N ALA A 195 15.45 -4.96 15.90
CA ALA A 195 16.45 -5.46 16.83
C ALA A 195 17.85 -5.45 16.22
N LEU A 196 18.83 -5.01 17.00
CA LEU A 196 20.22 -5.39 16.84
C LEU A 196 20.39 -6.71 17.60
N GLU A 197 20.60 -7.82 16.89
CA GLU A 197 21.21 -9.00 17.52
C GLU A 197 22.67 -8.69 17.89
#